data_AF-A0A848CTK8-F1
#
_entry.id   AF-A0A848CTK8-F1
#
_cell.length_a   1.000
_cell.length_b   1.000
_cell.length_c   1.000
_cell.angle_alpha   90.00
_cell.angle_beta   90.00
_cell.angle_gamma   90.00
#
_symmetry.space_group_name_H-M   'P 1'
#
loop_
_entity.id
_entity.type
_entity.pdbx_description
1 polymer ?
#
loop_
_entity_poly.entity_id
_entity_poly.type
_entity_poly.pdbx_seq_one_letter_code
_entity_poly.pdbx_strand_id
1 'polypeptide(L)' 'MPHKKCPLFQIYLAVDTENELPIAADVTLSHVNDGDIEPTLMSKAAEASNTNIKFVMMDAGYESVKE' A
#
# COMPACT_ATOMS: atom_id res chain seq x y z
N MET A 1 19.50 -12.97 -26.78
CA MET A 1 18.16 -13.05 -26.16
C MET A 1 18.06 -11.93 -25.14
N PRO A 2 17.12 -10.98 -25.24
CA PRO A 2 16.96 -9.99 -24.17
C PRO A 2 16.43 -10.72 -22.92
N HIS A 3 17.15 -10.57 -21.80
CA HIS A 3 16.66 -11.03 -20.50
C HIS A 3 15.33 -10.32 -20.22
N LYS A 4 14.23 -11.08 -20.12
CA LYS A 4 12.97 -10.55 -19.61
C LYS A 4 13.21 -10.14 -18.15
N LYS A 5 13.24 -8.83 -17.86
CA LYS A 5 13.21 -8.34 -16.48
C LYS A 5 11.89 -8.83 -15.86
N CYS A 6 11.98 -9.60 -14.78
CA CYS A 6 10.80 -9.94 -13.99
C CYS A 6 10.24 -8.65 -13.38
N PRO A 7 8.91 -8.46 -13.40
CA PRO A 7 8.30 -7.29 -12.75
C PRO A 7 8.59 -7.34 -11.25
N LEU A 8 9.05 -6.22 -10.71
CA LEU A 8 9.09 -5.96 -9.27
C LEU A 8 7.68 -5.64 -8.80
N PHE A 9 7.33 -6.14 -7.61
CA PHE A 9 6.05 -5.89 -6.95
C PHE A 9 6.29 -5.21 -5.61
N GLN A 10 5.32 -4.40 -5.20
CA GLN A 10 5.28 -3.71 -3.93
C GLN A 10 3.95 -4.01 -3.23
N ILE A 11 4.01 -4.12 -1.90
CA ILE A 11 2.87 -4.47 -1.06
C ILE A 11 2.56 -3.28 -0.17
N TYR A 12 1.30 -2.86 -0.19
CA TYR A 12 0.75 -1.86 0.72
C TYR A 12 -0.04 -2.57 1.80
N LEU A 13 0.22 -2.23 3.05
CA LEU A 13 -0.40 -2.87 4.20
C LEU A 13 -1.01 -1.80 5.11
N ALA A 14 -2.32 -1.90 5.36
CA ALA A 14 -3.02 -1.12 6.37
C ALA A 14 -3.14 -1.97 7.64
N VAL A 15 -2.74 -1.39 8.76
CA VAL A 15 -2.64 -2.07 10.05
C VAL A 15 -3.40 -1.26 11.09
N ASP A 16 -4.10 -1.95 12.00
CA ASP A 16 -4.70 -1.33 13.17
C ASP A 16 -3.59 -0.96 14.17
N THR A 17 -3.53 0.31 14.56
CA THR A 17 -2.52 0.80 15.50
C THR A 17 -2.70 0.28 16.93
N GLU A 18 -3.88 -0.21 17.31
CA GLU A 18 -4.12 -0.72 18.67
C GLU A 18 -3.59 -2.14 18.87
N ASN A 19 -3.88 -3.04 17.93
CA ASN A 19 -3.57 -4.47 18.04
C ASN A 19 -2.50 -4.94 17.04
N GLU A 20 -2.00 -4.04 16.18
CA GLU A 20 -1.00 -4.30 15.14
C GLU A 20 -1.42 -5.37 14.10
N LEU A 21 -2.72 -5.65 14.00
CA LEU A 21 -3.25 -6.62 13.04
C LEU A 21 -3.51 -5.99 11.67
N PRO A 22 -3.22 -6.72 10.58
CA PRO A 22 -3.49 -6.24 9.24
C PRO A 22 -5.01 -6.16 8.99
N ILE A 23 -5.47 -5.00 8.53
CA ILE A 23 -6.87 -4.73 8.18
C ILE A 23 -7.09 -4.92 6.68
N ALA A 24 -6.14 -4.43 5.86
CA ALA A 24 -6.22 -4.51 4.41
C ALA A 24 -4.82 -4.57 3.80
N ALA A 25 -4.72 -5.16 2.60
CA ALA A 25 -3.49 -5.19 1.83
C ALA A 25 -3.78 -5.00 0.34
N ASP A 26 -2.81 -4.45 -0.38
CA ASP A 26 -2.82 -4.39 -1.83
C ASP A 26 -1.44 -4.69 -2.41
N VAL A 27 -1.41 -5.24 -3.62
CA VAL A 27 -0.17 -5.59 -4.31
C VAL A 27 -0.18 -4.92 -5.67
N THR A 28 0.84 -4.11 -5.94
CA THR A 28 0.96 -3.41 -7.21
C THR A 28 2.34 -3.63 -7.81
N LEU A 29 2.49 -3.22 -9.07
CA LEU A 29 3.80 -3.19 -9.71
C LEU A 29 4.62 -2.05 -9.11
N SER A 30 5.93 -2.26 -8.94
CA SER A 30 6.82 -1.30 -8.25
C SER A 30 6.97 0.08 -8.89
N HIS A 31 6.32 0.32 -10.02
CA HIS A 31 6.33 1.63 -10.69
C HIS A 31 5.07 2.46 -10.43
N VAL A 32 4.12 1.91 -9.66
CA VAL A 32 2.90 2.61 -9.27
C VAL A 32 3.22 3.54 -8.11
N ASN A 33 2.70 4.76 -8.14
CA ASN A 33 2.97 5.75 -7.11
C ASN A 33 2.17 5.46 -5.84
N ASP A 34 2.76 5.71 -4.67
CA ASP A 34 2.13 5.46 -3.37
C ASP A 34 0.83 6.26 -3.23
N GLY A 35 0.84 7.54 -3.64
CA GLY A 35 -0.33 8.41 -3.59
C GLY A 35 -1.50 7.96 -4.48
N ASP A 36 -1.27 7.09 -5.47
CA ASP A 36 -2.35 6.51 -6.27
C ASP A 36 -3.03 5.33 -5.55
N ILE A 37 -2.30 4.63 -4.68
CA ILE A 37 -2.77 3.43 -3.97
C ILE A 37 -3.34 3.75 -2.59
N GLU A 38 -2.80 4.77 -1.92
CA GLU A 38 -3.19 5.26 -0.61
C GLU A 38 -4.71 5.39 -0.43
N PRO A 39 -5.47 6.10 -1.30
CA PRO A 39 -6.90 6.32 -1.09
C PRO A 39 -7.72 5.02 -1.25
N THR A 40 -7.27 4.15 -2.14
CA THR A 40 -7.91 2.86 -2.41
C THR A 40 -7.70 1.91 -1.22
N LEU A 41 -6.48 1.87 -0.68
CA LEU A 41 -6.16 1.07 0.51
C LEU A 41 -6.93 1.56 1.74
N MET A 42 -7.04 2.87 1.94
CA MET A 42 -7.82 3.46 3.05
C MET A 42 -9.31 3.10 2.95
N SER A 43 -9.88 3.14 1.74
CA SER A 43 -11.28 2.74 1.52
C SER A 43 -11.50 1.27 1.88
N LYS A 44 -10.61 0.38 1.44
CA LYS A 44 -10.65 -1.05 1.80
C LYS A 44 -10.52 -1.26 3.31
N ALA A 45 -9.62 -0.51 3.97
CA ALA A 45 -9.44 -0.60 5.41
C ALA A 45 -10.69 -0.14 6.18
N ALA A 46 -11.34 0.95 5.74
CA ALA A 46 -12.57 1.44 6.35
C ALA A 46 -13.73 0.43 6.20
N GLU A 47 -13.86 -0.18 5.02
CA GLU A 47 -14.85 -1.24 4.76
C GLU A 47 -14.60 -2.48 5.63
N ALA A 48 -13.34 -2.93 5.73
CA ALA A 48 -12.99 -4.14 6.47
C ALA A 48 -13.08 -3.98 8.01
N SER A 49 -12.76 -2.79 8.53
CA SER A 49 -12.78 -2.51 9.97
C SER A 49 -14.12 -1.98 10.49
N ASN A 50 -15.06 -1.65 9.59
CA ASN A 50 -16.33 -0.99 9.90
C ASN A 50 -16.17 0.21 10.85
N THR A 51 -15.02 0.88 10.75
CA THR A 51 -14.54 1.89 11.70
C THR A 51 -14.40 3.24 11.01
N ASN A 52 -14.70 4.30 11.74
CA ASN A 52 -14.42 5.66 11.30
C ASN A 52 -12.94 5.97 11.52
N ILE A 53 -12.12 5.81 10.48
CA ILE A 53 -10.70 6.14 10.49
C ILE A 53 -10.54 7.67 10.66
N LYS A 54 -9.97 8.11 11.78
CA LYS A 54 -9.80 9.54 12.10
C LYS A 54 -8.41 10.07 11.76
N PHE A 55 -7.41 9.22 11.92
CA PHE A 55 -6.01 9.55 11.73
C PHE A 55 -5.34 8.39 11.01
N VAL A 56 -4.40 8.72 10.14
CA VAL A 56 -3.58 7.74 9.44
C VAL A 56 -2.13 8.16 9.60
N MET A 57 -1.28 7.20 9.94
CA MET A 57 0.17 7.35 9.87
C MET A 57 0.64 6.52 8.69
N MET A 58 1.37 7.14 7.78
CA MET A 58 1.95 6.47 6.63
C MET A 58 3.44 6.76 6.60
N ASP A 59 4.21 5.72 6.29
CA ASP A 59 5.60 5.88 5.93
C ASP A 59 5.64 6.60 4.58
N ALA A 60 6.41 7.68 4.49
CA ALA A 60 6.57 8.44 3.25
C ALA A 60 7.53 7.67 2.34
N GLY A 61 7.03 6.52 1.84
CA GLY A 61 7.77 5.50 1.12
C GLY A 61 8.80 6.06 0.15
N TYR A 62 9.93 5.37 0.06
CA TYR A 62 11.01 5.75 -0.83
C TYR A 62 10.53 5.65 -2.29
N GLU A 63 10.32 6.79 -2.96
CA GLU A 63 10.02 6.80 -4.39
C GLU A 63 11.15 6.07 -5.14
N SER A 64 10.80 4.96 -5.80
CA SER A 64 11.72 4.23 -6.64
C SER A 64 12.04 5.08 -7.87
N VAL A 65 13.12 5.88 -7.81
CA VAL A 65 13.65 6.61 -8.96
C VAL A 65 13.91 5.63 -10.10
N LYS A 66 13.22 5.86 -11.23
CA LYS A 66 13.38 5.10 -12.46
C LYS A 66 14.79 5.36 -13.01
N GLU A 67 15.63 4.33 -13.07
CA GLU A 67 16.80 4.27 -13.98
C GLU A 67 16.34 3.94 -15.41
#